data_AF-A0A3B1BMF5-F1
#
_entry.id   AF-A0A3B1BMF5-F1
#
_cell.length_a   1.000
_cell.length_b   1.000
_cell.length_c   1.000
_cell.angle_alpha   90.00
_cell.angle_beta   90.00
_cell.angle_gamma   90.00
#
_symmetry.space_group_name_H-M   'P 1'
#
loop_
_entity.id
_entity.type
_entity.pdbx_description
1 polymer ?
#
loop_
_entity_poly.entity_id
_entity_poly.type
_entity_poly.pdbx_seq_one_letter_code
_entity_poly.pdbx_strand_id
1 'polypeptide(L)' 'MEVFTYEFMQRAFLVGIATGLMLSILSVIVVLKKISFIGVGISHSTFSGLAIATYLSLPVLPLAFVSALIVSLLIGFI' A
#
# COMPACT_ATOMS: atom_id res chain seq x y z
N MET A 1 -24.93 -18.39 0.48
CA MET A 1 -25.00 -16.95 0.14
C MET A 1 -24.69 -16.06 1.35
N GLU A 2 -24.03 -16.57 2.40
CA GLU A 2 -23.76 -15.83 3.66
C GLU A 2 -22.45 -15.02 3.64
N VAL A 3 -21.57 -15.30 2.67
CA VAL A 3 -20.25 -14.67 2.55
C VAL A 3 -20.35 -13.16 2.31
N PHE A 4 -21.38 -12.70 1.59
CA PHE A 4 -21.63 -11.28 1.31
C PHE A 4 -22.32 -10.53 2.45
N THR A 5 -22.80 -11.22 3.49
CA THR A 5 -23.46 -10.58 4.63
C THR A 5 -22.45 -10.02 5.64
N TYR A 6 -21.23 -10.54 5.65
CA TYR A 6 -20.19 -10.04 6.55
C TYR A 6 -19.70 -8.66 6.10
N GLU A 7 -19.82 -7.66 6.99
CA GLU A 7 -19.30 -6.31 6.74
C GLU A 7 -17.82 -6.32 6.36
N PHE A 8 -17.03 -7.20 6.98
CA PHE A 8 -15.61 -7.37 6.64
C PHE A 8 -15.42 -7.75 5.17
N MET A 9 -16.21 -8.70 4.67
CA MET A 9 -16.12 -9.17 3.29
C MET A 9 -16.52 -8.06 2.31
N GLN A 10 -17.59 -7.31 2.61
CA GLN A 10 -18.01 -6.17 1.78
C GLN A 10 -16.93 -5.10 1.70
N ARG A 11 -16.32 -4.73 2.83
CA ARG A 11 -15.22 -3.76 2.89
C ARG A 11 -13.98 -4.29 2.15
N ALA A 12 -13.65 -5.58 2.31
CA ALA A 12 -12.52 -6.20 1.62
C ALA A 12 -12.72 -6.19 0.10
N PHE A 13 -13.92 -6.49 -0.40
CA PHE A 13 -14.23 -6.39 -1.84
C PHE A 13 -14.14 -4.95 -2.34
N LEU A 14 -14.70 -3.99 -1.61
CA LEU A 14 -14.65 -2.57 -2.00
C LEU A 14 -13.20 -2.08 -2.09
N VAL A 15 -12.40 -2.33 -1.06
CA VAL A 15 -10.97 -1.96 -1.03
C VAL A 15 -10.19 -2.73 -2.10
N GLY A 16 -10.47 -4.01 -2.32
CA GLY A 16 -9.80 -4.84 -3.33
C GLY A 16 -10.07 -4.36 -4.76
N ILE A 17 -11.30 -4.00 -5.07
CA ILE A 17 -11.66 -3.43 -6.38
C ILE A 17 -11.00 -2.06 -6.56
N ALA A 18 -11.08 -1.19 -5.56
CA ALA A 18 -10.48 0.14 -5.61
C ALA A 18 -8.95 0.07 -5.81
N THR A 19 -8.27 -0.79 -5.04
CA THR A 19 -6.81 -0.99 -5.18
C THR A 19 -6.45 -1.65 -6.50
N GLY A 20 -7.22 -2.64 -6.97
CA GLY A 20 -7.01 -3.29 -8.27
C GLY A 20 -7.11 -2.33 -9.46
N LEU A 21 -8.07 -1.42 -9.44
CA LEU A 21 -8.19 -0.37 -10.47
C LEU A 21 -6.98 0.56 -10.48
N MET A 22 -6.50 0.97 -9.30
CA MET A 22 -5.29 1.79 -9.19
C MET A 22 -4.04 1.04 -9.70
N LEU A 23 -3.90 -0.25 -9.33
CA LEU A 23 -2.78 -1.10 -9.74
C LEU A 23 -2.76 -1.35 -11.26
N SER A 24 -3.92 -1.48 -11.91
CA SER A 24 -4.01 -1.65 -13.36
C SER A 24 -3.38 -0.48 -14.12
N ILE A 25 -3.62 0.75 -13.68
CA ILE A 25 -3.05 1.96 -14.29
C ILE A 25 -1.54 2.04 -14.02
N LEU A 26 -1.12 1.75 -12.78
CA LEU A 26 0.29 1.80 -12.39
C LEU A 26 1.13 0.70 -13.06
N SER A 27 0.54 -0.45 -13.38
CA SER A 27 1.24 -1.61 -13.96
C SER A 27 2.00 -1.27 -15.24
N VAL A 28 1.41 -0.47 -16.13
CA VAL A 28 2.05 -0.06 -17.39
C VAL A 28 3.37 0.69 -17.13
N ILE A 29 3.36 1.61 -16.15
CA ILE A 29 4.54 2.39 -15.76
C ILE A 29 5.59 1.48 -15.12
N VAL A 30 5.16 0.55 -14.27
CA VAL A 30 6.02 -0.41 -13.56
C VAL A 30 6.76 -1.33 -14.54
N VAL A 31 6.06 -1.82 -15.58
CA VAL A 31 6.64 -2.67 -16.63
C VAL A 31 7.65 -1.89 -17.46
N LEU A 32 7.31 -0.68 -17.89
CA LEU A 32 8.21 0.17 -18.70
C LEU A 32 9.51 0.54 -17.96
N LYS A 33 9.41 0.83 -16.66
CA LYS A 33 10.57 1.16 -15.81
C LYS A 33 11.32 -0.07 -15.29
N LYS A 34 10.91 -1.30 -15.60
CA LYS A 34 11.49 -2.56 -15.08
C LYS A 34 11.56 -2.63 -13.54
N ILE A 35 10.66 -1.95 -12.84
CA ILE A 35 10.59 -1.87 -11.38
C ILE A 35 9.50 -2.79 -10.81
N SER A 36 9.39 -4.02 -11.29
CA SER A 36 8.29 -4.96 -10.97
C SER A 36 8.07 -5.21 -9.49
N PHE A 37 9.11 -5.01 -8.65
CA PHE A 37 9.07 -5.22 -7.20
C PHE A 37 8.76 -3.97 -6.38
N ILE A 38 8.46 -2.82 -7.00
CA ILE A 38 8.24 -1.57 -6.28
C ILE A 38 7.07 -1.67 -5.28
N GLY A 39 5.99 -2.37 -5.63
CA GLY A 39 4.84 -2.57 -4.75
C GLY A 39 5.18 -3.37 -3.49
N VAL A 40 5.99 -4.43 -3.62
CA VAL A 40 6.45 -5.25 -2.48
C VAL A 40 7.39 -4.44 -1.58
N GLY A 41 8.30 -3.67 -2.17
CA GLY A 41 9.23 -2.80 -1.43
C GLY A 41 8.51 -1.70 -0.64
N ILE A 42 7.54 -1.02 -1.26
CA ILE A 42 6.72 0.02 -0.60
C ILE A 42 5.88 -0.59 0.53
N SER A 43 5.33 -1.79 0.36
CA SER A 43 4.51 -2.44 1.39
C SER A 43 5.33 -2.79 2.65
N HIS A 44 6.55 -3.32 2.48
CA HIS A 44 7.43 -3.62 3.62
C HIS A 44 7.90 -2.37 4.36
N SER A 45 8.16 -1.28 3.63
CA SER A 45 8.55 -0.01 4.25
C SER A 45 7.38 0.64 4.98
N THR A 46 6.17 0.60 4.41
CA THR A 46 4.95 1.06 5.10
C THR A 46 4.73 0.31 6.42
N PHE A 47 5.04 -1.00 6.48
CA PHE A 47 4.95 -1.79 7.71
C PHE A 47 5.92 -1.31 8.80
N SER A 48 7.13 -0.88 8.43
CA SER A 48 8.08 -0.26 9.36
C SER A 48 7.51 1.04 9.94
N GLY A 49 6.91 1.90 9.10
CA GLY A 49 6.23 3.12 9.55
C GLY A 49 5.06 2.85 10.50
N LEU A 50 4.27 1.80 10.23
CA LEU A 50 3.19 1.35 11.11
C LEU A 50 3.72 0.88 12.47
N ALA A 51 4.77 0.07 12.50
CA ALA A 51 5.38 -0.41 13.73
C ALA A 51 5.88 0.74 14.62
N ILE A 52 6.57 1.72 14.02
CA ILE A 52 7.05 2.92 14.73
C ILE A 52 5.89 3.72 15.29
N ALA A 53 4.82 3.93 14.51
CA ALA A 53 3.65 4.67 14.96
C ALA A 53 2.96 4.01 16.16
N THR A 54 2.81 2.68 16.12
CA THR A 54 2.22 1.92 17.22
C THR A 54 3.08 1.96 18.48
N TYR A 55 4.41 1.91 18.33
CA TYR A 55 5.33 1.99 19.47
C TYR A 55 5.29 3.36 20.16
N LEU A 56 5.23 4.44 19.38
CA LEU A 56 5.17 5.81 19.90
C LEU A 56 3.75 6.28 20.27
N SER A 57 2.73 5.42 20.17
CA SER A 57 1.32 5.77 20.37
C SER A 57 0.85 6.96 19.53
N LEU A 58 1.44 7.13 18.35
CA LEU A 58 1.12 8.19 17.39
C LEU A 58 0.05 7.70 16.39
N PRO A 59 -0.62 8.63 15.67
CA PRO A 59 -1.53 8.24 14.60
C PRO A 59 -0.78 7.41 13.55
N VAL A 60 -1.36 6.26 13.20
CA VAL A 60 -0.73 5.26 12.32
C VAL A 60 -0.71 5.72 10.86
N LEU A 61 -1.81 6.34 10.40
CA LEU A 61 -1.99 6.73 9.01
C LEU A 61 -0.89 7.69 8.50
N PRO A 62 -0.55 8.79 9.21
CA PRO A 62 0.47 9.73 8.74
C PRO A 62 1.87 9.12 8.73
N LEU A 63 2.25 8.36 9.77
CA LEU A 63 3.58 7.77 9.87
C LEU A 63 3.81 6.67 8.83
N ALA A 64 2.81 5.81 8.61
CA ALA A 64 2.85 4.79 7.57
C ALA A 64 3.00 5.45 6.18
N PHE A 65 2.25 6.53 5.92
CA PHE A 65 2.32 7.27 4.67
C PHE A 65 3.67 7.96 4.44
N VAL A 66 4.22 8.61 5.47
CA VAL A 66 5.56 9.24 5.41
C VAL A 66 6.64 8.21 5.11
N SER A 67 6.60 7.04 5.76
CA SER A 67 7.55 5.97 5.50
C SER A 67 7.48 5.46 4.04
N ALA A 68 6.26 5.24 3.53
CA ALA A 68 6.03 4.85 2.15
C ALA A 68 6.54 5.91 1.16
N LEU A 69 6.30 7.19 1.43
CA LEU A 69 6.77 8.31 0.60
C LEU A 69 8.29 8.39 0.53
N ILE A 70 8.97 8.28 1.67
CA ILE A 70 10.44 8.33 1.72
C ILE A 70 11.03 7.23 0.84
N VAL A 71 10.54 6.00 0.96
CA VAL A 71 11.04 4.87 0.17
C VAL A 71 10.67 4.99 -1.30
N SER A 72 9.44 5.42 -1.61
CA SER A 72 9.04 5.68 -3.00
C SER A 72 9.91 6.74 -3.67
N LEU A 73 10.29 7.79 -2.94
CA LEU A 73 11.18 8.85 -3.45
C LEU A 73 12.59 8.31 -3.69
N LEU A 74 13.13 7.53 -2.74
CA LEU A 74 14.45 6.91 -2.87
C LEU A 74 14.55 5.97 -4.07
N ILE A 75 13.50 5.16 -4.33
CA ILE A 75 13.45 4.27 -5.49
C ILE A 75 13.32 5.08 -6.80
N GLY A 76 12.58 6.18 -6.78
CA GLY A 76 12.40 7.02 -7.96
C GLY A 76 13.61 7.88 -8.34
N PHE A 77 14.52 8.12 -7.39
CA PHE A 77 15.74 8.91 -7.59
C PHE A 77 16.93 8.07 -8.09
N ILE A 78 16.85 6.75 -7.96
CA ILE A 78 17.79 5.78 -8.56
C ILE A 78 17.46 5.56 -10.04
#